data_AF-A0A0A8EKX3-F1
#
_entry.id   AF-A0A0A8EKX3-F1
#
_cell.length_a   1.000
_cell.length_b   1.000
_cell.length_c   1.000
_cell.angle_alpha   90.00
_cell.angle_beta   90.00
_cell.angle_gamma   90.00
#
_symmetry.space_group_name_H-M   'P 1'
#
loop_
_entity.id
_entity.type
_entity.pdbx_description
1 polymer ?
#
loop_
_entity_poly.entity_id
_entity_poly.type
_entity_poly.pdbx_seq_one_letter_code
_entity_poly.pdbx_strand_id
1 'polypeptide(L)'
;MSLPDMTYDEKGRLIPESEQTAVWLLGGLAQIRVPGAATRNSFTVVQHTGNRGYTTPVHVHDFEDEIFVVLDGTLRMVCDGEEQIAEAGSTMIVPRTVPHGFVTTSPNARFLTIHSTPQPDRRPQFDLFLDAEIPHAKALTLPTEDVGGPDLDHIIALGSQYGYGYAGPPLTP
;
A
#
# COMPACT_ATOMS: atom_id res chain seq x y z
N MET A 1 -10.15 -18.41 15.73
CA MET A 1 -11.30 -18.27 14.81
C MET A 1 -10.84 -18.84 13.48
N SER A 2 -11.50 -19.85 12.91
CA SER A 2 -11.13 -20.32 11.57
C SER A 2 -11.43 -19.21 10.57
N LEU A 3 -10.49 -18.93 9.67
CA LEU A 3 -10.75 -18.02 8.55
C LEU A 3 -11.97 -18.55 7.78
N PRO A 4 -12.92 -17.69 7.36
CA PRO A 4 -14.07 -18.13 6.59
C PRO A 4 -13.64 -18.85 5.31
N ASP A 5 -14.44 -19.82 4.86
CA ASP A 5 -14.27 -20.52 3.58
C ASP A 5 -14.35 -19.49 2.44
N MET A 6 -13.19 -18.96 2.05
CA MET A 6 -13.04 -18.03 0.94
C MET A 6 -12.85 -18.89 -0.32
N THR A 7 -13.83 -18.85 -1.22
CA THR A 7 -13.78 -19.57 -2.50
C THR A 7 -12.59 -19.10 -3.32
N TYR A 8 -11.52 -19.89 -3.31
CA TYR A 8 -10.34 -19.66 -4.15
C TYR A 8 -10.51 -20.41 -5.46
N ASP A 9 -10.21 -19.76 -6.59
CA ASP A 9 -10.18 -20.45 -7.88
C ASP A 9 -8.87 -21.21 -8.04
N GLU A 10 -8.92 -22.54 -8.02
CA GLU A 10 -7.75 -23.40 -8.21
C GLU A 10 -7.15 -23.34 -9.62
N LYS A 11 -7.88 -22.77 -10.60
CA LYS A 11 -7.42 -22.63 -11.99
C LYS A 11 -6.70 -21.30 -12.25
N GLY A 12 -6.64 -20.42 -11.25
CA GLY A 12 -6.24 -19.03 -11.44
C GLY A 12 -7.29 -18.24 -12.21
N ARG A 13 -7.26 -16.91 -12.08
CA ARG A 13 -8.22 -16.01 -12.72
C ARG A 13 -7.56 -14.77 -13.30
N LEU A 14 -8.12 -14.26 -14.38
CA LEU A 14 -7.93 -12.87 -14.79
C LEU A 14 -8.69 -11.97 -13.80
N ILE A 15 -8.06 -10.89 -13.34
CA ILE A 15 -8.72 -9.82 -12.58
C ILE A 15 -8.76 -8.59 -13.50
N PRO A 16 -9.86 -8.36 -14.25
CA PRO A 16 -9.97 -7.21 -15.13
C PRO A 16 -9.93 -5.91 -14.32
N GLU A 17 -9.50 -4.81 -14.95
CA GLU A 17 -9.40 -3.50 -14.29
C GLU A 17 -10.72 -3.04 -13.67
N SER A 18 -11.85 -3.41 -14.27
CA SER A 18 -13.20 -3.12 -13.75
C SER A 18 -13.55 -3.83 -12.43
N GLU A 19 -12.79 -4.86 -12.04
CA GLU A 19 -12.96 -5.58 -10.76
C GLU A 19 -11.92 -5.15 -9.71
N GLN A 20 -11.00 -4.23 -10.06
CA GLN A 20 -9.95 -3.79 -9.16
C GLN A 20 -10.43 -2.55 -8.38
N THR A 21 -10.61 -2.70 -7.08
CA THR A 21 -10.89 -1.57 -6.18
C THR A 21 -9.75 -0.56 -6.27
N ALA A 22 -10.08 0.72 -6.40
CA ALA A 22 -9.14 1.82 -6.30
C ALA A 22 -9.65 2.84 -5.28
N VAL A 23 -8.72 3.47 -4.56
CA VAL A 23 -9.01 4.48 -3.55
C VAL A 23 -8.07 5.66 -3.71
N TRP A 24 -8.52 6.85 -3.32
CA TRP A 24 -7.65 8.00 -3.20
C TRP A 24 -7.10 8.06 -1.78
N LEU A 25 -5.79 7.81 -1.63
CA LEU A 25 -5.12 7.74 -0.35
C LEU A 25 -4.02 8.81 -0.31
N LEU A 26 -4.07 9.73 0.66
CA LEU A 26 -3.04 10.75 0.89
C LEU A 26 -2.64 11.53 -0.38
N GLY A 27 -3.63 11.88 -1.22
CA GLY A 27 -3.42 12.61 -2.48
C GLY A 27 -2.90 11.75 -3.65
N GLY A 28 -2.61 10.47 -3.43
CA GLY A 28 -2.30 9.50 -4.47
C GLY A 28 -3.51 8.62 -4.85
N LEU A 29 -3.30 7.75 -5.83
CA LEU A 29 -4.23 6.69 -6.21
C LEU A 29 -3.62 5.34 -5.84
N ALA A 30 -4.30 4.57 -4.97
CA ALA A 30 -3.94 3.20 -4.65
C ALA A 30 -4.97 2.24 -5.26
N GLN A 31 -4.53 1.30 -6.09
CA GLN A 31 -5.37 0.33 -6.77
C GLN A 31 -5.01 -1.08 -6.33
N ILE A 32 -5.95 -1.82 -5.76
CA ILE A 32 -5.78 -3.22 -5.37
C ILE A 32 -5.77 -4.07 -6.65
N ARG A 33 -4.57 -4.49 -7.07
CA ARG A 33 -4.36 -5.30 -8.28
C ARG A 33 -4.68 -6.76 -8.04
N VAL A 34 -4.31 -7.26 -6.86
CA VAL A 34 -4.57 -8.63 -6.41
C VAL A 34 -4.95 -8.56 -4.93
N PRO A 35 -6.23 -8.72 -4.55
CA PRO A 35 -6.62 -8.75 -3.15
C PRO A 35 -6.11 -10.03 -2.48
N GLY A 36 -5.87 -10.01 -1.16
CA GLY A 36 -5.39 -11.16 -0.41
C GLY A 36 -6.33 -12.36 -0.48
N ALA A 37 -7.64 -12.11 -0.59
CA ALA A 37 -8.66 -13.11 -0.88
C ALA A 37 -8.33 -13.96 -2.13
N ALA A 38 -7.77 -13.31 -3.15
CA ALA A 38 -7.34 -13.92 -4.40
C ALA A 38 -5.92 -14.48 -4.35
N THR A 39 -5.28 -14.57 -3.16
CA THR A 39 -4.03 -15.32 -2.94
C THR A 39 -4.07 -16.35 -1.77
N ARG A 40 -5.24 -16.84 -1.34
CA ARG A 40 -5.41 -17.64 -0.10
C ARG A 40 -4.89 -16.89 1.12
N ASN A 41 -5.00 -15.57 1.10
CA ASN A 41 -4.48 -14.65 2.10
C ASN A 41 -2.96 -14.73 2.29
N SER A 42 -2.19 -15.20 1.30
CA SER A 42 -0.72 -15.21 1.37
C SER A 42 -0.07 -13.84 1.12
N PHE A 43 -0.58 -13.04 0.17
CA PHE A 43 -0.06 -11.72 -0.15
C PHE A 43 -1.12 -10.83 -0.83
N THR A 44 -0.98 -9.52 -0.76
CA THR A 44 -1.78 -8.59 -1.59
C THR A 44 -0.86 -7.74 -2.44
N VAL A 45 -1.35 -7.29 -3.60
CA VAL A 45 -0.60 -6.42 -4.53
C VAL A 45 -1.40 -5.15 -4.76
N VAL A 46 -0.81 -4.02 -4.43
CA VAL A 46 -1.40 -2.69 -4.63
C VAL A 46 -0.50 -1.88 -5.55
N GLN A 47 -1.09 -1.24 -6.56
CA GLN A 47 -0.40 -0.27 -7.40
C GLN A 47 -0.67 1.14 -6.88
N HIS A 48 0.38 1.91 -6.70
CA HIS A 48 0.32 3.31 -6.33
C HIS A 48 0.67 4.18 -7.53
N THR A 49 -0.05 5.29 -7.66
CA THR A 49 0.30 6.41 -8.54
C THR A 49 0.27 7.68 -7.72
N GLY A 50 1.28 8.53 -7.84
CA GLY A 50 1.37 9.78 -7.09
C GLY A 50 2.17 10.84 -7.83
N ASN A 51 1.83 12.11 -7.59
CA ASN A 51 2.64 13.25 -8.01
C ASN A 51 3.82 13.46 -7.04
N ARG A 52 4.78 14.33 -7.40
CA ARG A 52 5.82 14.79 -6.47
C ARG A 52 5.18 15.24 -5.14
N GLY A 53 5.67 14.72 -4.03
CA GLY A 53 5.04 14.95 -2.71
C GLY A 53 4.14 13.84 -2.21
N TYR A 54 3.71 12.90 -3.05
CA TYR A 54 2.96 11.74 -2.59
C TYR A 54 3.81 10.91 -1.62
N THR A 55 3.28 10.66 -0.43
CA THR A 55 4.00 10.07 0.70
C THR A 55 3.03 9.44 1.69
N THR A 56 3.57 8.60 2.56
CA THR A 56 2.93 8.14 3.80
C THR A 56 3.71 8.68 5.01
N PRO A 57 3.12 8.71 6.23
CA PRO A 57 3.92 8.77 7.44
C PRO A 57 4.99 7.67 7.45
N VAL A 58 6.08 7.91 8.18
CA VAL A 58 6.96 6.80 8.54
C VAL A 58 6.17 5.88 9.47
N HIS A 59 6.09 4.61 9.12
CA HIS A 59 5.27 3.62 9.79
C HIS A 59 5.98 2.27 9.88
N VAL A 60 5.42 1.36 10.66
CA VAL A 60 5.95 0.02 10.89
C VAL A 60 4.81 -0.99 10.82
N HIS A 61 5.06 -2.16 10.24
CA HIS A 61 4.07 -3.23 10.15
C HIS A 61 4.36 -4.28 11.21
N ASP A 62 3.35 -4.69 11.98
CA ASP A 62 3.52 -5.68 13.05
C ASP A 62 3.83 -7.09 12.50
N PHE A 63 3.27 -7.44 11.34
CA PHE A 63 3.32 -8.80 10.81
C PHE A 63 3.44 -8.90 9.28
N GLU A 64 3.52 -7.80 8.55
CA GLU A 64 3.70 -7.82 7.09
C GLU A 64 5.14 -7.47 6.72
N ASP A 65 5.72 -8.22 5.79
CA ASP A 65 6.85 -7.71 5.01
C ASP A 65 6.25 -6.98 3.80
N GLU A 66 6.85 -5.85 3.43
CA GLU A 66 6.45 -5.04 2.28
C GLU A 66 7.54 -5.00 1.22
N ILE A 67 7.16 -5.19 -0.03
CA ILE A 67 8.07 -5.07 -1.18
C ILE A 67 7.59 -3.93 -2.07
N PHE A 68 8.47 -2.98 -2.37
CA PHE A 68 8.25 -1.94 -3.36
C PHE A 68 8.88 -2.35 -4.69
N VAL A 69 8.13 -2.26 -5.79
CA VAL A 69 8.66 -2.41 -7.15
C VAL A 69 8.36 -1.12 -7.91
N VAL A 70 9.39 -0.33 -8.22
CA VAL A 70 9.22 0.96 -8.90
C VAL A 70 9.07 0.71 -10.40
N LEU A 71 7.92 1.09 -10.96
CA LEU A 71 7.60 0.87 -12.37
C LEU A 71 7.94 2.09 -13.24
N ASP A 72 7.75 3.28 -12.69
CA ASP A 72 8.02 4.56 -13.35
C ASP A 72 8.30 5.64 -12.30
N GLY A 73 9.15 6.62 -12.65
CA GLY A 73 9.55 7.70 -11.75
C GLY A 73 10.58 7.30 -10.69
N THR A 74 10.66 8.10 -9.63
CA THR A 74 11.66 7.99 -8.56
C THR A 74 11.02 8.21 -7.20
N LEU A 75 11.33 7.31 -6.27
CA LEU A 75 11.01 7.45 -4.86
C LEU A 75 12.28 7.71 -4.06
N ARG A 76 12.18 8.55 -3.03
CA ARG A 76 13.13 8.54 -1.92
C ARG A 76 12.48 7.78 -0.78
N MET A 77 13.20 6.83 -0.21
CA MET A 77 12.71 5.99 0.87
C MET A 77 13.62 6.06 2.08
N VAL A 78 13.03 5.93 3.26
CA VAL A 78 13.71 5.69 4.53
C VAL A 78 13.36 4.28 4.98
N CYS A 79 14.35 3.50 5.37
CA CYS A 79 14.17 2.19 6.00
C CYS A 79 15.18 2.07 7.14
N ASP A 80 14.71 1.88 8.38
CA ASP A 80 15.53 1.88 9.60
C ASP A 80 16.45 3.13 9.74
N GLY A 81 15.96 4.28 9.30
CA GLY A 81 16.72 5.55 9.30
C GLY A 81 17.73 5.71 8.16
N GLU A 82 17.92 4.70 7.31
CA GLU A 82 18.76 4.81 6.11
C GLU A 82 17.97 5.33 4.92
N GLU A 83 18.48 6.36 4.27
CA GLU A 83 17.89 6.93 3.06
C GLU A 83 18.39 6.25 1.79
N GLN A 84 17.45 5.90 0.91
CA GLN A 84 17.72 5.25 -0.36
C GLN A 84 16.89 5.88 -1.49
N ILE A 85 17.48 5.94 -2.69
CA ILE A 85 16.78 6.38 -3.90
C ILE A 85 16.40 5.14 -4.71
N ALA A 86 15.12 4.99 -5.00
CA ALA A 86 14.57 3.91 -5.80
C ALA A 86 14.01 4.47 -7.11
N GLU A 87 14.75 4.27 -8.20
CA GLU A 87 14.34 4.64 -9.56
C GLU A 87 13.59 3.48 -10.24
N ALA A 88 12.89 3.75 -11.34
CA ALA A 88 12.21 2.75 -12.15
C ALA A 88 13.11 1.52 -12.44
N GLY A 89 12.56 0.32 -12.23
CA GLY A 89 13.27 -0.95 -12.30
C GLY A 89 13.89 -1.42 -10.98
N SER A 90 13.93 -0.57 -9.95
CA SER A 90 14.41 -0.93 -8.62
C SER A 90 13.35 -1.68 -7.82
N THR A 91 13.82 -2.57 -6.94
CA THR A 91 13.00 -3.26 -5.95
C THR A 91 13.58 -3.02 -4.56
N MET A 92 12.70 -2.80 -3.59
CA MET A 92 13.08 -2.69 -2.18
C MET A 92 12.24 -3.66 -1.36
N ILE A 93 12.86 -4.28 -0.37
CA ILE A 93 12.17 -5.11 0.61
C ILE A 93 12.30 -4.47 1.98
N VAL A 94 11.18 -4.39 2.68
CA VAL A 94 11.07 -3.91 4.04
C VAL A 94 10.53 -5.05 4.90
N PRO A 95 11.39 -5.68 5.71
CA PRO A 95 10.92 -6.67 6.67
C PRO A 95 9.94 -6.04 7.67
N ARG A 96 8.98 -6.84 8.13
CA ARG A 96 8.11 -6.51 9.27
C ARG A 96 8.93 -5.93 10.43
N THR A 97 8.29 -5.12 11.26
CA THR A 97 8.90 -4.46 12.43
C THR A 97 10.01 -3.45 12.14
N VAL A 98 10.37 -3.24 10.87
CA VAL A 98 11.31 -2.20 10.44
C VAL A 98 10.53 -0.92 10.08
N PRO A 99 10.79 0.21 10.75
CA PRO A 99 10.19 1.50 10.39
C PRO A 99 10.62 1.94 9.00
N HIS A 100 9.67 2.41 8.20
CA HIS A 100 9.92 2.83 6.83
C HIS A 100 8.93 3.88 6.34
N GLY A 101 9.31 4.59 5.28
CA GLY A 101 8.45 5.55 4.58
C GLY A 101 9.01 5.87 3.21
N PHE A 102 8.18 6.43 2.34
CA PHE A 102 8.58 6.87 1.00
C PHE A 102 8.05 8.27 0.69
N VAL A 103 8.67 8.95 -0.26
CA VAL A 103 8.10 10.12 -0.93
C VAL A 103 8.45 10.10 -2.41
N THR A 104 7.49 10.44 -3.26
CA THR A 104 7.72 10.65 -4.68
C THR A 104 8.52 11.92 -4.91
N THR A 105 9.70 11.78 -5.54
CA THR A 105 10.61 12.89 -5.87
C THR A 105 10.61 13.23 -7.37
N SER A 106 10.27 12.32 -8.26
CA SER A 106 9.98 12.68 -9.66
C SER A 106 8.64 13.47 -9.77
N PRO A 107 8.34 14.14 -10.90
CA PRO A 107 7.05 14.80 -11.12
C PRO A 107 5.84 13.88 -10.88
N ASN A 108 5.97 12.62 -11.29
CA ASN A 108 5.04 11.53 -11.04
C ASN A 108 5.82 10.23 -10.80
N ALA A 109 5.25 9.29 -10.05
CA ALA A 109 5.77 7.93 -9.92
C ALA A 109 4.63 6.90 -9.94
N ARG A 110 4.96 5.69 -10.39
CA ARG A 110 4.09 4.52 -10.32
C ARG A 110 4.88 3.33 -9.81
N PHE A 111 4.35 2.64 -8.81
CA PHE A 111 5.03 1.54 -8.15
C PHE A 111 4.03 0.52 -7.61
N LEU A 112 4.48 -0.70 -7.38
CA LEU A 112 3.72 -1.73 -6.67
C LEU A 112 4.21 -1.82 -5.24
N THR A 113 3.29 -2.08 -4.32
CA THR A 113 3.58 -2.62 -2.99
C THR A 113 3.00 -4.02 -2.90
N ILE A 114 3.81 -4.97 -2.43
CA ILE A 114 3.38 -6.35 -2.17
C ILE A 114 3.51 -6.58 -0.67
N HIS A 115 2.38 -6.86 -0.02
CA HIS A 115 2.32 -7.08 1.43
C HIS A 115 2.09 -8.55 1.68
N SER A 116 2.92 -9.17 2.52
CA SER A 116 2.83 -10.61 2.79
C SER A 116 3.10 -10.94 4.25
N THR A 117 2.48 -12.02 4.74
CA THR A 117 2.77 -12.56 6.07
C THR A 117 3.03 -14.07 6.00
N PRO A 118 4.12 -14.57 6.60
CA PRO A 118 4.44 -15.97 6.76
C PRO A 118 3.72 -16.59 7.97
N GLN A 119 3.02 -15.79 8.80
CA GLN A 119 2.32 -16.28 9.98
C GLN A 119 1.02 -16.99 9.55
N PRO A 120 0.83 -18.29 9.82
CA PRO A 120 -0.31 -19.05 9.31
C PRO A 120 -1.69 -18.57 9.80
N ASP A 121 -1.72 -17.85 10.92
CA ASP A 121 -2.91 -17.29 11.55
C ASP A 121 -3.13 -15.81 11.20
N ARG A 122 -2.25 -15.23 10.38
CA ARG A 122 -2.36 -13.85 9.87
C ARG A 122 -2.61 -13.85 8.37
N ARG A 123 -3.03 -12.70 7.89
CA ARG A 123 -3.15 -12.37 6.48
C ARG A 123 -2.64 -10.97 6.21
N PRO A 124 -2.36 -10.62 4.96
CA PRO A 124 -2.18 -9.24 4.59
C PRO A 124 -3.43 -8.43 4.89
N GLN A 125 -3.22 -7.18 5.31
CA GLN A 125 -4.27 -6.31 5.82
C GLN A 125 -4.42 -5.05 4.99
N PHE A 126 -3.47 -4.75 4.10
CA PHE A 126 -3.46 -3.47 3.41
C PHE A 126 -4.63 -3.30 2.45
N ASP A 127 -4.98 -4.34 1.69
CA ASP A 127 -6.16 -4.32 0.82
C ASP A 127 -7.46 -4.13 1.62
N LEU A 128 -7.56 -4.73 2.80
CA LEU A 128 -8.73 -4.59 3.66
C LEU A 128 -8.82 -3.21 4.29
N PHE A 129 -7.69 -2.64 4.69
CA PHE A 129 -7.62 -1.27 5.15
C PHE A 129 -8.09 -0.31 4.05
N LEU A 130 -7.56 -0.45 2.84
CA LEU A 130 -7.96 0.39 1.71
C LEU A 130 -9.45 0.23 1.38
N ASP A 131 -9.94 -1.00 1.24
CA ASP A 131 -11.31 -1.27 0.79
C ASP A 131 -12.37 -0.89 1.82
N ALA A 132 -12.09 -1.08 3.12
CA ALA A 132 -13.05 -0.83 4.19
C ALA A 132 -13.06 0.63 4.68
N GLU A 133 -11.88 1.26 4.74
CA GLU A 133 -11.72 2.53 5.46
C GLU A 133 -11.59 3.74 4.55
N ILE A 134 -11.19 3.54 3.29
CA ILE A 134 -10.90 4.63 2.37
C ILE A 134 -12.00 4.71 1.31
N PRO A 135 -12.60 5.90 1.08
CA PRO A 135 -13.56 6.08 0.00
C PRO A 135 -13.00 5.65 -1.36
N HIS A 136 -13.79 4.85 -2.08
CA HIS A 136 -13.40 4.36 -3.40
C HIS A 136 -13.27 5.51 -4.40
N ALA A 137 -12.21 5.46 -5.19
CA ALA A 137 -11.92 6.43 -6.24
C ALA A 137 -12.99 6.33 -7.34
N LYS A 138 -13.45 7.49 -7.80
CA LYS A 138 -14.47 7.57 -8.86
C LYS A 138 -13.88 7.37 -10.26
N ALA A 139 -12.56 7.42 -10.38
CA ALA A 139 -11.82 7.23 -11.62
C ALA A 139 -10.40 6.73 -11.32
N LEU A 140 -9.79 6.04 -12.28
CA LEU A 140 -8.38 5.60 -12.20
C LEU A 140 -7.41 6.72 -12.58
N THR A 141 -7.62 7.88 -11.98
CA THR A 141 -6.79 9.07 -12.13
C THR A 141 -6.47 9.62 -10.75
N LEU A 142 -5.39 10.39 -10.66
CA LEU A 142 -5.10 11.15 -9.45
C LEU A 142 -6.26 12.10 -9.10
N PRO A 143 -6.50 12.36 -7.81
CA PRO A 143 -7.50 13.34 -7.40
C PRO A 143 -7.10 14.74 -7.92
N THR A 144 -8.05 15.47 -8.51
CA THR A 144 -7.82 16.83 -9.05
C THR A 144 -8.03 17.93 -8.02
N GLU A 145 -8.65 17.59 -6.89
CA GLU A 145 -8.98 18.46 -5.77
C GLU A 145 -8.72 17.69 -4.47
N ASP A 146 -8.78 18.35 -3.31
CA ASP A 146 -8.85 17.62 -2.05
C ASP A 146 -10.17 16.86 -2.02
N VAL A 147 -10.10 15.55 -2.20
CA VAL A 147 -11.26 14.69 -2.45
C VAL A 147 -12.05 14.36 -1.18
N GLY A 148 -11.61 14.86 -0.03
CA GLY A 148 -12.18 14.49 1.27
C GLY A 148 -11.85 13.03 1.57
N GLY A 149 -11.03 12.82 2.59
CA GLY A 149 -10.69 11.52 3.14
C GLY A 149 -10.43 11.66 4.63
N PRO A 150 -10.22 10.55 5.36
CA PRO A 150 -9.74 10.64 6.72
C PRO A 150 -8.45 11.46 6.74
N ASP A 151 -8.35 12.41 7.67
CA ASP A 151 -7.12 13.16 7.87
C ASP A 151 -5.99 12.24 8.35
N LEU A 152 -4.77 12.80 8.44
CA LEU A 152 -3.59 12.00 8.79
C LEU A 152 -3.72 11.31 10.15
N ASP A 153 -4.27 12.00 11.15
CA ASP A 153 -4.45 11.46 12.49
C ASP A 153 -5.46 10.30 12.48
N HIS A 154 -6.53 10.45 11.70
CA HIS A 154 -7.51 9.40 11.49
C HIS A 154 -6.91 8.18 10.76
N ILE A 155 -6.11 8.39 9.72
CA ILE A 155 -5.40 7.32 9.00
C ILE A 155 -4.46 6.56 9.94
N ILE A 156 -3.72 7.28 10.79
CA ILE A 156 -2.83 6.67 11.80
C ILE A 156 -3.63 5.83 12.78
N ALA A 157 -4.75 6.37 13.30
CA ALA A 157 -5.59 5.67 14.26
C ALA A 157 -6.21 4.39 13.66
N LEU A 158 -6.73 4.47 12.43
CA LEU A 158 -7.28 3.30 11.74
C LEU A 158 -6.20 2.29 11.40
N GLY A 159 -5.06 2.72 10.87
CA GLY A 159 -3.95 1.85 10.51
C GLY A 159 -3.51 0.94 11.66
N SER A 160 -3.52 1.45 12.89
CA SER A 160 -3.19 0.65 14.08
C SER A 160 -4.07 -0.59 14.27
N GLN A 161 -5.34 -0.53 13.85
CA GLN A 161 -6.27 -1.67 13.92
C GLN A 161 -5.92 -2.76 12.89
N TYR A 162 -5.19 -2.38 11.85
CA TYR A 162 -4.74 -3.26 10.77
C TYR A 162 -3.28 -3.71 10.94
N GLY A 163 -2.61 -3.34 12.04
CA GLY A 163 -1.21 -3.71 12.30
C GLY A 163 -0.18 -2.70 11.77
N TYR A 164 -0.59 -1.47 11.45
CA TYR A 164 0.29 -0.38 11.04
C TYR A 164 0.51 0.60 12.19
N GLY A 165 1.72 0.61 12.75
CA GLY A 165 2.14 1.54 13.78
C GLY A 165 2.73 2.83 13.20
N TYR A 166 2.43 3.98 13.81
CA TYR A 166 3.11 5.24 13.50
C TYR A 166 4.54 5.25 14.04
N ALA A 167 5.50 5.64 13.21
CA ALA A 167 6.92 5.70 13.56
C ALA A 167 7.58 7.04 13.23
N GLY A 168 6.88 7.98 12.58
CA GLY A 168 7.39 9.32 12.35
C GLY A 168 6.58 10.13 11.33
N PRO A 169 6.89 11.43 11.17
CA PRO A 169 6.17 12.30 10.26
C PRO A 169 6.38 11.88 8.79
N PRO A 170 5.51 12.30 7.87
CA PRO A 170 5.71 12.09 6.44
C PRO A 170 7.03 12.70 5.93
N LEU A 171 7.60 12.07 4.90
CA LEU A 171 8.82 12.55 4.25
C LEU A 171 8.50 13.73 3.30
N THR A 172 9.45 14.65 3.15
CA THR A 172 9.34 15.77 2.20
C THR A 172 10.12 15.49 0.90
N PRO A 173 9.64 15.93 -0.28
CA PRO A 173 10.33 15.70 -1.58
C PRO A 173 11.73 16.30 -1.73
#